data_AF-A0A655ADB5-F1
#
_entry.id   AF-A0A655ADB5-F1
#
_cell.length_a   1.000
_cell.length_b   1.000
_cell.length_c   1.000
_cell.angle_alpha   90.00
_cell.angle_beta   90.00
_cell.angle_gamma   90.00
#
_symmetry.space_group_name_H-M   'P 1'
#
loop_
_entity.id
_entity.type
_entity.pdbx_description
1 polymer ?
#
loop_
_entity_poly.entity_id
_entity_poly.type
_entity_poly.pdbx_seq_one_letter_code
_entity_poly.pdbx_strand_id
1 'polypeptide(L)'
;MVAVISVGVLLPITRPMFMNHHYATISGAVIASMVMIPLQTVIPEELAFRGVLHGALNRAWGFRGVAVAGSVLFGLWHIATSLGLTSSNVGFTRLFGGGIIGLVAGVMLAVLATGVAGFVFSWLRRRSGSLIAPIALHWSLNGMGALAAALVWHLST
;
A
#
# COMPACT_ATOMS: atom_id res chain seq x y z
N MET A 1 2.73 13.41 -5.65
CA MET A 1 3.20 12.20 -4.96
C MET A 1 4.57 12.41 -4.32
N VAL A 2 5.62 12.68 -5.11
CA VAL A 2 6.98 12.97 -4.61
C VAL A 2 6.94 14.03 -3.51
N ALA A 3 6.28 15.16 -3.72
CA ALA A 3 6.16 16.21 -2.70
C ALA A 3 5.56 15.74 -1.36
N VAL A 4 4.55 14.86 -1.36
CA VAL A 4 3.92 14.35 -0.13
C VAL A 4 4.88 13.40 0.61
N ILE A 5 5.53 12.52 -0.14
CA ILE A 5 6.52 11.58 0.41
C ILE A 5 7.75 12.34 0.92
N SER A 6 8.24 13.34 0.17
CA SER A 6 9.33 14.22 0.59
C SER A 6 8.99 14.97 1.87
N VAL A 7 7.79 15.54 2.00
CA VAL A 7 7.33 16.18 3.24
C VAL A 7 7.30 15.18 4.40
N GLY A 8 6.78 13.96 4.18
CA GLY A 8 6.77 12.91 5.21
C GLY A 8 8.16 12.42 5.64
N VAL A 9 9.12 12.38 4.72
CA VAL A 9 10.52 12.03 5.01
C VAL A 9 11.23 13.16 5.77
N LEU A 10 10.98 14.40 5.38
CA LEU A 10 11.68 15.56 5.94
C LEU A 10 11.19 15.90 7.35
N LEU A 11 9.90 15.71 7.63
CA LEU A 11 9.30 15.98 8.93
C LEU A 11 9.75 14.95 9.99
N PRO A 12 10.46 15.37 11.06
CA PRO A 12 10.98 14.44 12.08
C PRO A 12 9.91 13.59 12.77
N ILE A 13 8.69 14.13 12.92
CA ILE A 13 7.57 13.45 13.57
C ILE A 13 7.05 12.25 12.77
N THR A 14 7.20 12.24 11.44
CA THR A 14 6.74 11.16 10.56
C THR A 14 7.84 10.17 10.20
N ARG A 15 9.13 10.50 10.41
CA ARG A 15 10.27 9.60 10.12
C ARG A 15 10.14 8.20 10.72
N PRO A 16 9.69 8.01 11.99
CA PRO A 16 9.53 6.66 12.54
C PRO A 16 8.58 5.77 11.72
N MET A 17 7.60 6.33 11.00
CA MET A 17 6.67 5.59 10.15
C MET A 17 7.32 5.04 8.88
N PHE A 18 8.48 5.56 8.48
CA PHE A 18 9.27 5.10 7.33
C PHE A 18 10.38 4.10 7.71
N MET A 19 10.65 3.90 9.00
CA MET A 19 11.68 2.98 9.49
C MET A 19 11.18 1.53 9.46
N ASN A 20 11.19 0.94 8.26
CA ASN A 20 10.83 -0.46 8.00
C ASN A 20 12.10 -1.29 7.77
N HIS A 21 12.24 -2.38 8.51
CA HIS A 21 13.43 -3.26 8.48
C HIS A 21 13.64 -3.94 7.11
N HIS A 22 12.57 -4.15 6.32
CA HIS A 22 12.66 -4.77 5.00
C HIS A 22 13.39 -3.92 3.95
N TYR A 23 13.52 -2.61 4.18
CA TYR A 23 14.15 -1.67 3.25
C TYR A 23 15.37 -0.98 3.85
N ALA A 24 16.04 -1.60 4.83
CA ALA A 24 17.20 -1.02 5.50
C ALA A 24 18.42 -0.81 4.58
N THR A 25 18.46 -1.42 3.40
CA THR A 25 19.56 -1.25 2.41
C THR A 25 19.06 -0.57 1.12
N ILE A 26 19.88 0.32 0.54
CA ILE A 26 19.54 1.01 -0.71
C ILE A 26 19.38 0.01 -1.86
N SER A 27 20.30 -0.96 -1.99
CA SER A 27 20.24 -1.98 -3.04
C SER A 27 18.98 -2.84 -2.94
N GLY A 28 18.61 -3.25 -1.73
CA GLY A 28 17.37 -3.99 -1.48
C GLY A 28 16.13 -3.19 -1.85
N ALA A 29 16.08 -1.91 -1.48
CA ALA A 29 14.95 -1.04 -1.81
C ALA A 29 14.83 -0.72 -3.30
N VAL A 30 15.94 -0.57 -4.03
CA VAL A 30 15.94 -0.39 -5.49
C VAL A 30 15.45 -1.65 -6.20
N ILE A 31 15.97 -2.83 -5.83
CA ILE A 31 15.52 -4.11 -6.39
C ILE A 31 14.03 -4.33 -6.09
N ALA A 32 13.62 -4.07 -4.85
CA ALA A 32 12.22 -4.16 -4.47
C ALA A 32 11.35 -3.20 -5.31
N SER A 33 11.71 -1.92 -5.37
CA SER A 33 10.95 -0.90 -6.09
C SER A 33 10.87 -1.14 -7.59
N MET A 34 11.96 -1.59 -8.23
CA MET A 34 12.05 -1.66 -9.70
C MET A 34 11.68 -3.04 -10.26
N VAL A 35 11.80 -4.10 -9.46
CA VAL A 35 11.63 -5.48 -9.93
C VAL A 35 10.54 -6.20 -9.15
N MET A 36 10.70 -6.32 -7.83
CA MET A 36 9.82 -7.18 -7.03
C MET A 36 8.41 -6.61 -6.94
N ILE A 37 8.27 -5.34 -6.56
CA ILE A 37 6.99 -4.65 -6.43
C ILE A 37 6.17 -4.70 -7.73
N PRO A 38 6.69 -4.30 -8.91
CA PRO A 38 5.89 -4.33 -10.13
C PRO A 38 5.48 -5.76 -10.52
N LEU A 39 6.40 -6.73 -10.43
CA LEU A 39 6.17 -8.09 -10.93
C LEU A 39 5.40 -8.99 -9.96
N GLN A 40 5.67 -8.91 -8.67
CA GLN A 40 5.10 -9.80 -7.66
C GLN A 40 3.88 -9.22 -6.94
N THR A 41 3.74 -7.89 -6.93
CA THR A 41 2.65 -7.21 -6.21
C THR A 41 1.70 -6.51 -7.19
N VAL A 42 2.19 -5.48 -7.88
CA VAL A 42 1.32 -4.53 -8.61
C VAL A 42 0.59 -5.20 -9.76
N ILE A 43 1.30 -5.89 -10.65
CA ILE A 43 0.69 -6.52 -11.83
C ILE A 43 -0.33 -7.59 -11.40
N PRO A 44 0.02 -8.57 -10.53
CA PRO A 44 -0.95 -9.57 -10.07
C PRO A 44 -2.17 -8.96 -9.38
N GLU A 45 -1.98 -8.01 -8.46
CA GLU A 45 -3.09 -7.40 -7.71
C GLU A 45 -4.00 -6.58 -8.62
N GLU A 46 -3.45 -5.74 -9.49
CA GLU A 46 -4.26 -4.92 -10.38
C GLU A 46 -5.01 -5.77 -11.41
N LEU A 47 -4.41 -6.85 -11.92
CA LEU A 47 -5.10 -7.82 -12.77
C LEU A 47 -6.25 -8.52 -12.04
N ALA A 48 -6.02 -8.99 -10.81
CA ALA A 48 -7.03 -9.68 -10.02
C ALA A 48 -8.20 -8.74 -9.64
N PHE A 49 -7.90 -7.59 -9.06
CA PHE A 49 -8.91 -6.69 -8.51
C PHE A 49 -9.53 -5.76 -9.55
N ARG A 50 -8.72 -5.15 -10.43
CA ARG A 50 -9.19 -4.15 -11.39
C ARG A 50 -9.43 -4.77 -12.77
N GLY A 51 -8.83 -5.92 -13.08
CA GLY A 51 -9.19 -6.72 -14.25
C GLY A 51 -10.40 -7.59 -13.97
N VAL A 52 -10.20 -8.72 -13.28
CA VAL A 52 -11.19 -9.80 -13.12
C VAL A 52 -12.35 -9.38 -12.22
N LEU A 53 -12.06 -9.01 -10.96
CA LEU A 53 -13.09 -8.72 -9.97
C LEU A 53 -13.92 -7.49 -10.35
N HIS A 54 -13.28 -6.39 -10.75
CA HIS A 54 -13.97 -5.20 -11.23
C HIS A 54 -14.90 -5.52 -12.40
N GLY A 55 -14.45 -6.31 -13.38
CA GLY A 55 -15.27 -6.75 -14.50
C GLY A 55 -16.48 -7.58 -14.06
N ALA A 56 -16.28 -8.52 -13.14
CA ALA A 56 -17.36 -9.36 -12.58
C ALA A 56 -18.38 -8.53 -11.79
N LEU A 57 -17.93 -7.71 -10.85
CA LEU A 57 -18.78 -6.86 -10.02
C LEU A 57 -19.54 -5.82 -10.85
N ASN A 58 -18.91 -5.25 -11.88
CA ASN A 58 -19.55 -4.27 -12.75
C ASN A 58 -20.68 -4.91 -13.57
N ARG A 59 -20.53 -6.16 -14.01
CA ARG A 59 -21.61 -6.89 -14.71
C ARG A 59 -22.78 -7.25 -13.78
N ALA A 60 -22.48 -7.64 -12.54
CA ALA A 60 -23.50 -8.07 -11.59
C ALA A 60 -24.29 -6.91 -10.96
N TRP A 61 -23.58 -5.85 -10.54
CA TRP A 61 -24.14 -4.78 -9.70
C TRP A 61 -23.73 -3.37 -10.14
N GLY A 62 -23.15 -3.23 -11.34
CA GLY A 62 -22.62 -1.97 -11.84
C GLY A 62 -21.47 -1.42 -10.99
N PHE A 63 -21.15 -0.14 -11.19
CA PHE A 63 -20.03 0.48 -10.48
C PHE A 63 -20.26 0.60 -8.97
N ARG A 64 -21.51 0.62 -8.49
CA ARG A 64 -21.78 0.62 -7.04
C ARG A 64 -21.24 -0.64 -6.37
N GLY A 65 -21.47 -1.81 -6.99
CA GLY A 65 -20.90 -3.07 -6.52
C GLY A 65 -19.38 -3.07 -6.56
N VAL A 66 -18.78 -2.56 -7.64
CA VAL A 66 -17.32 -2.39 -7.73
C VAL A 66 -16.79 -1.52 -6.60
N ALA A 67 -17.40 -0.35 -6.39
CA ALA A 67 -16.96 0.64 -5.43
C ALA A 67 -17.07 0.16 -3.99
N VAL A 68 -18.09 -0.62 -3.63
CA VAL A 68 -18.28 -1.12 -2.27
C VAL A 68 -17.59 -2.46 -2.10
N ALA A 69 -18.04 -3.50 -2.82
CA ALA A 69 -17.54 -4.86 -2.62
C ALA A 69 -16.08 -5.00 -3.06
N GLY A 70 -15.69 -4.37 -4.17
CA GLY A 70 -14.29 -4.40 -4.63
C GLY A 70 -13.34 -3.74 -3.63
N SER A 71 -13.74 -2.61 -3.05
CA SER A 71 -12.95 -1.91 -2.03
C SER A 71 -12.86 -2.68 -0.72
N VAL A 72 -13.97 -3.26 -0.25
CA VAL A 72 -13.98 -4.09 0.97
C VAL A 72 -13.10 -5.33 0.78
N LEU A 73 -13.27 -6.06 -0.32
CA LEU A 73 -12.46 -7.26 -0.61
C LEU A 73 -10.98 -6.91 -0.74
N PHE A 74 -10.65 -5.78 -1.36
CA PHE A 74 -9.27 -5.32 -1.45
C PHE A 74 -8.71 -4.94 -0.07
N GLY A 75 -9.50 -4.32 0.79
CA GLY A 75 -9.12 -4.09 2.19
C GLY A 75 -8.81 -5.39 2.93
N LEU A 76 -9.74 -6.36 2.87
CA LEU A 76 -9.61 -7.66 3.54
C LEU A 76 -8.42 -8.49 3.03
N TRP A 77 -8.10 -8.38 1.74
CA TRP A 77 -6.91 -9.02 1.14
C TRP A 77 -5.61 -8.67 1.87
N HIS A 78 -5.54 -7.47 2.47
CA HIS A 78 -4.36 -6.97 3.15
C HIS A 78 -4.23 -7.42 4.61
N ILE A 79 -5.15 -8.24 5.13
CA ILE A 79 -5.05 -8.72 6.52
C ILE A 79 -3.75 -9.51 6.73
N ALA A 80 -3.47 -10.48 5.85
CA ALA A 80 -2.32 -11.38 6.00
C ALA A 80 -0.98 -10.63 5.99
N THR A 81 -0.83 -9.65 5.09
CA THR A 81 0.38 -8.83 5.00
C THR A 81 0.50 -7.81 6.13
N SER A 82 -0.58 -7.53 6.86
CA SER A 82 -0.61 -6.56 7.96
C SER A 82 -0.36 -7.18 9.35
N LEU A 83 -0.32 -8.51 9.47
CA LEU A 83 -0.12 -9.20 10.75
C LEU A 83 1.21 -8.82 11.45
N GLY A 84 2.24 -8.48 10.68
CA GLY A 84 3.54 -8.01 11.19
C GLY A 84 3.75 -6.51 11.13
N LEU A 85 2.72 -5.70 10.83
CA LEU A 85 2.89 -4.27 10.56
C LEU A 85 3.45 -3.50 11.77
N THR A 86 2.92 -3.77 12.96
CA THR A 86 3.42 -3.13 14.19
C THR A 86 4.82 -3.60 14.51
N SER A 87 5.11 -4.90 14.51
CA SER A 87 6.43 -5.44 14.88
C SER A 87 7.56 -5.09 13.91
N SER A 88 7.25 -4.88 12.63
CA SER A 88 8.25 -4.54 11.60
C SER A 88 8.49 -3.04 11.41
N ASN A 89 7.68 -2.17 12.04
CA ASN A 89 7.75 -0.72 11.87
C ASN A 89 7.80 0.03 13.21
N VAL A 90 8.86 0.83 13.37
CA VAL A 90 9.14 1.57 14.62
C VAL A 90 8.02 2.55 14.96
N GLY A 91 7.48 3.27 13.98
CA GLY A 91 6.40 4.23 14.17
C GLY A 91 5.09 3.57 14.61
N PHE A 92 4.71 2.47 13.96
CA PHE A 92 3.51 1.72 14.32
C PHE A 92 3.63 1.06 15.70
N THR A 93 4.79 0.50 16.04
CA THR A 93 5.05 0.01 17.42
C THR A 93 4.87 1.12 18.45
N ARG A 94 5.37 2.35 18.19
CA ARG A 94 5.22 3.48 19.12
C ARG A 94 3.77 3.93 19.28
N LEU A 95 2.99 3.92 18.20
CA LEU A 95 1.62 4.43 18.19
C LEU A 95 0.62 3.43 18.80
N PHE A 96 0.76 2.15 18.46
CA PHE A 96 -0.20 1.10 18.82
C PHE A 96 0.29 0.15 19.92
N GLY A 97 1.56 0.24 20.30
CA GLY A 97 2.19 -0.67 21.24
C GLY A 97 2.49 -2.05 20.64
N GLY A 98 3.06 -2.92 21.47
CA GLY A 98 3.26 -4.33 21.17
C GLY A 98 2.08 -5.21 21.57
N GLY A 99 2.11 -6.48 21.16
CA GLY A 99 1.11 -7.48 21.55
C GLY A 99 -0.16 -7.46 20.70
N ILE A 100 -1.18 -8.21 21.14
CA ILE A 100 -2.37 -8.50 20.33
C ILE A 100 -3.22 -7.26 20.03
N ILE A 101 -3.29 -6.31 20.98
CA ILE A 101 -4.05 -5.06 20.81
C ILE A 101 -3.40 -4.20 19.71
N GLY A 102 -2.08 -4.04 19.75
CA GLY A 102 -1.35 -3.30 18.72
C GLY A 102 -1.47 -3.97 17.35
N LEU A 103 -1.38 -5.30 17.29
CA LEU A 103 -1.60 -6.07 16.06
C LEU A 103 -2.99 -5.80 15.47
N VAL A 104 -4.05 -5.94 16.26
CA VAL A 104 -5.43 -5.74 15.78
C VAL A 104 -5.63 -4.30 15.31
N ALA A 105 -5.15 -3.31 16.06
CA ALA A 105 -5.24 -1.90 15.66
C ALA A 105 -4.49 -1.63 14.35
N GLY A 106 -3.28 -2.18 14.19
CA GLY A 106 -2.48 -2.06 12.96
C GLY A 106 -3.16 -2.70 11.76
N VAL A 107 -3.69 -3.92 11.91
CA VAL A 107 -4.45 -4.61 10.86
C VAL A 107 -5.70 -3.83 10.47
N MET A 108 -6.48 -3.36 11.43
CA MET A 108 -7.69 -2.58 11.16
C MET A 108 -7.39 -1.30 10.41
N LEU A 109 -6.36 -0.55 10.82
CA LEU A 109 -5.92 0.64 10.12
C LEU A 109 -5.48 0.31 8.69
N ALA A 110 -4.70 -0.74 8.49
CA ALA A 110 -4.24 -1.16 7.17
C ALA A 110 -5.41 -1.53 6.26
N VAL A 111 -6.35 -2.35 6.74
CA VAL A 111 -7.56 -2.75 5.99
C VAL A 111 -8.41 -1.55 5.58
N LEU A 112 -8.60 -0.58 6.48
CA LEU A 112 -9.35 0.64 6.18
C LEU A 112 -8.62 1.49 5.14
N ALA A 113 -7.32 1.72 5.32
CA ALA A 113 -6.51 2.51 4.40
C ALA A 113 -6.45 1.90 3.00
N THR A 114 -6.23 0.58 2.91
CA THR A 114 -6.18 -0.13 1.63
C THR A 114 -7.56 -0.24 1.02
N GLY A 115 -8.64 -0.38 1.80
CA GLY A 115 -10.01 -0.30 1.31
C GLY A 115 -10.31 1.04 0.62
N VAL A 116 -9.94 2.16 1.24
CA VAL A 116 -10.04 3.49 0.61
C VAL A 116 -9.19 3.58 -0.66
N ALA A 117 -7.96 3.05 -0.64
CA ALA A 117 -7.12 2.99 -1.84
C ALA A 117 -7.78 2.18 -2.96
N GLY A 118 -8.38 1.02 -2.64
CA GLY A 118 -9.11 0.17 -3.57
C GLY A 118 -10.26 0.90 -4.27
N PHE A 119 -10.97 1.76 -3.53
CA PHE A 119 -11.99 2.66 -4.10
C PHE A 119 -11.37 3.65 -5.09
N VAL A 120 -10.28 4.33 -4.71
CA VAL A 120 -9.58 5.30 -5.56
C VAL A 120 -9.06 4.64 -6.84
N PHE A 121 -8.47 3.44 -6.76
CA PHE A 121 -8.01 2.71 -7.94
C PHE A 121 -9.16 2.26 -8.84
N SER A 122 -10.29 1.83 -8.25
CA SER A 122 -11.50 1.47 -9.01
C SER A 122 -12.11 2.67 -9.72
N TRP A 123 -12.14 3.83 -9.04
CA TRP A 123 -12.56 5.09 -9.63
C TRP A 123 -11.62 5.54 -10.76
N LEU A 124 -10.30 5.45 -10.55
CA LEU A 124 -9.30 5.77 -11.57
C LEU A 124 -9.44 4.88 -12.79
N ARG A 125 -9.61 3.56 -12.60
CA ARG A 125 -9.85 2.61 -13.70
C ARG A 125 -11.10 2.99 -14.49
N ARG A 126 -12.20 3.35 -13.80
CA ARG A 126 -13.43 3.77 -14.48
C ARG A 126 -13.24 5.08 -15.24
N ARG A 127 -12.52 6.05 -14.66
CA ARG A 127 -12.31 7.37 -15.26
C ARG A 127 -11.39 7.32 -16.47
N SER A 128 -10.34 6.49 -16.41
CA SER A 128 -9.34 6.36 -17.47
C SER A 128 -9.71 5.33 -18.53
N GLY A 129 -10.59 4.36 -18.20
CA GLY A 129 -10.86 3.18 -19.04
C GLY A 129 -9.69 2.19 -19.13
N SER A 130 -8.54 2.47 -18.49
CA SER A 130 -7.29 1.74 -18.66
C SER A 130 -6.82 1.09 -17.37
N LEU A 131 -6.32 -0.15 -17.47
CA LEU A 131 -5.66 -0.85 -16.36
C LEU A 131 -4.23 -0.34 -16.12
N ILE A 132 -3.62 0.31 -17.12
CA ILE A 132 -2.26 0.87 -16.99
C ILE A 132 -2.25 2.03 -15.99
N ALA A 133 -3.30 2.85 -15.96
CA ALA A 133 -3.40 3.98 -15.04
C ALA A 133 -3.31 3.58 -13.55
N PRO A 134 -4.12 2.62 -13.04
CA PRO A 134 -3.97 2.16 -11.67
C PRO A 134 -2.67 1.36 -11.45
N ILE A 135 -2.17 0.60 -12.43
CA ILE A 135 -0.85 -0.06 -12.33
C ILE A 135 0.26 0.96 -12.09
N ALA A 136 0.32 2.01 -12.91
CA ALA A 136 1.34 3.05 -12.78
C ALA A 136 1.23 3.78 -11.43
N LEU A 137 0.01 4.12 -11.00
CA LEU A 137 -0.21 4.77 -9.71
C LEU A 137 0.20 3.85 -8.54
N HIS A 138 -0.23 2.59 -8.56
CA HIS A 138 0.09 1.59 -7.54
C HIS A 138 1.60 1.38 -7.44
N TRP A 139 2.26 1.15 -8.57
CA TRP A 139 3.71 1.01 -8.62
C TRP A 139 4.42 2.25 -8.08
N SER A 140 3.98 3.44 -8.48
CA SER A 140 4.59 4.68 -7.99
C SER A 140 4.47 4.83 -6.46
N LEU A 141 3.32 4.48 -5.87
CA LEU A 141 3.09 4.55 -4.43
C LEU A 141 4.01 3.60 -3.66
N ASN A 142 4.05 2.34 -4.08
CA ASN A 142 4.80 1.29 -3.39
C ASN A 142 6.30 1.43 -3.61
N GLY A 143 6.71 1.71 -4.84
CA GLY A 143 8.11 1.93 -5.20
C GLY A 143 8.72 3.11 -4.46
N MET A 144 8.06 4.28 -4.48
CA MET A 144 8.54 5.43 -3.72
C MET A 144 8.47 5.21 -2.21
N GLY A 145 7.49 4.45 -1.70
CA GLY A 145 7.44 4.07 -0.29
C GLY A 145 8.67 3.26 0.14
N ALA A 146 9.08 2.27 -0.65
CA ALA A 146 10.28 1.47 -0.41
C ALA A 146 11.56 2.33 -0.44
N LEU A 147 11.69 3.19 -1.45
CA LEU A 147 12.85 4.08 -1.58
C LEU A 147 12.91 5.12 -0.45
N ALA A 148 11.77 5.68 -0.05
CA ALA A 148 11.68 6.62 1.06
C ALA A 148 12.05 5.96 2.40
N ALA A 149 11.62 4.72 2.62
CA ALA A 149 11.99 3.94 3.80
C ALA A 149 13.51 3.73 3.89
N ALA A 150 14.15 3.36 2.78
CA ALA A 150 15.60 3.22 2.72
C ALA A 150 16.33 4.54 2.96
N LEU A 151 15.85 5.64 2.37
CA LEU A 151 16.43 6.96 2.57
C LEU A 151 16.37 7.39 4.05
N VAL A 152 15.23 7.21 4.72
CA VAL A 152 15.08 7.57 6.14
C VAL A 152 16.01 6.73 7.02
N TRP A 153 16.17 5.44 6.71
CA TRP A 153 17.14 4.57 7.41
C TRP A 153 18.57 5.10 7.32
N HIS A 154 19.03 5.46 6.11
CA HIS A 154 20.42 5.93 5.91
C HIS A 154 20.67 7.34 6.43
N LEU A 155 19.64 8.20 6.52
CA LEU A 155 19.76 9.53 7.11
C LEU A 155 19.72 9.52 8.65
N SER A 156 19.34 8.40 9.26
CA SER A 156 19.17 8.26 10.72
C SER A 156 20.28 7.43 11.39
N THR A 157 21.18 6.84 10.60
CA THR A 157 22.42 6.16 11.01
C THR A 157 23.63 7.06 10.79
#